data_AF-A0A6G1GIK7-F1
#
_entry.id   AF-A0A6G1GIK7-F1
#
_cell.length_a   1.000
_cell.length_b   1.000
_cell.length_c   1.000
_cell.angle_alpha   90.00
_cell.angle_beta   90.00
_cell.angle_gamma   90.00
#
_symmetry.space_group_name_H-M   'P 1'
#
loop_
_entity.id
_entity.type
_entity.pdbx_description
1 polymer ?
#
loop_
_entity_poly.entity_id
_entity_poly.type
_entity_poly.pdbx_seq_one_letter_code
_entity_poly.pdbx_strand_id
1 'polypeptide(L)'
;AMDPPSTPKRKSKHLSRDQRLQIQTLYKAGLKLKQIHDHLGFSYRQIWHTCHASRPTPKKRSGRPLTLSDEQVDEIEIFIISKRSHRLLSYEKLATGPF
;
A
#
# COMPACT_ATOMS: atom_id res chain seq x y z
N ALA A 1 -17.04 -3.41 -34.91
CA ALA A 1 -16.86 -3.74 -33.48
C ALA A 1 -16.19 -2.55 -32.82
N MET A 2 -16.77 -1.98 -31.75
CA MET A 2 -16.10 -0.94 -30.97
C MET A 2 -15.15 -1.62 -29.99
N ASP A 3 -13.88 -1.26 -30.03
CA ASP A 3 -12.90 -1.71 -29.05
C ASP A 3 -13.32 -1.21 -27.64
N PRO A 4 -13.21 -2.05 -26.61
CA PRO A 4 -13.57 -1.64 -25.25
C PRO A 4 -12.66 -0.50 -24.79
N PRO A 5 -13.17 0.44 -23.97
CA PRO A 5 -12.36 1.53 -23.45
C PRO A 5 -11.17 0.97 -22.66
N SER A 6 -9.96 1.16 -23.20
CA SER A 6 -8.71 0.73 -22.59
C SER A 6 -8.14 1.89 -21.77
N THR A 7 -8.25 1.81 -20.44
CA THR A 7 -7.61 2.78 -19.54
C THR A 7 -6.09 2.65 -19.69
N PRO A 8 -5.35 3.72 -20.05
CA PRO A 8 -3.92 3.64 -20.24
C PRO A 8 -3.25 3.17 -18.94
N LYS A 9 -2.64 1.98 -18.97
CA LYS A 9 -1.87 1.43 -17.85
C LYS A 9 -0.69 2.36 -17.58
N ARG A 10 -0.81 3.22 -16.57
CA ARG A 10 0.34 3.98 -16.06
C ARG A 10 1.43 2.98 -15.72
N LYS A 11 2.59 3.08 -16.38
CA LYS A 11 3.75 2.25 -16.08
C LYS A 11 4.18 2.57 -14.66
N SER A 12 3.75 1.74 -13.70
CA SER A 12 4.17 1.84 -12.31
C SER A 12 5.68 1.67 -12.27
N LYS A 13 6.39 2.59 -11.59
CA LYS A 13 7.82 2.43 -11.28
C LYS A 13 8.08 1.27 -10.30
N HIS A 14 7.04 0.68 -9.72
CA HIS A 14 7.14 -0.39 -8.73
C HIS A 14 6.81 -1.75 -9.33
N LEU A 15 7.61 -2.75 -8.95
CA LEU A 15 7.39 -4.14 -9.30
C LEU A 15 6.09 -4.66 -8.68
N SER A 16 5.30 -5.38 -9.47
CA SER A 16 4.16 -6.15 -8.98
C SER A 16 4.63 -7.36 -8.16
N ARG A 17 3.68 -8.02 -7.48
CA ARG A 17 3.95 -9.28 -6.77
C ARG A 17 4.53 -10.34 -7.71
N ASP A 18 3.93 -10.52 -8.88
CA ASP A 18 4.32 -11.58 -9.82
C ASP A 18 5.68 -11.30 -10.46
N GLN A 19 5.96 -10.04 -10.77
CA GLN A 19 7.30 -9.62 -11.22
C GLN A 19 8.36 -9.90 -10.16
N ARG A 20 8.06 -9.62 -8.88
CA ARG A 20 8.97 -9.95 -7.77
C ARG A 20 9.15 -11.44 -7.61
N LEU A 21 8.08 -12.23 -7.76
CA LEU A 21 8.14 -13.68 -7.72
C LEU A 21 9.03 -14.24 -8.83
N GLN A 22 8.87 -13.76 -10.08
CA GLN A 22 9.73 -14.15 -11.20
C GLN A 22 11.21 -13.87 -10.92
N ILE A 23 11.54 -12.66 -10.45
CA ILE A 23 12.91 -12.30 -10.08
C ILE A 23 13.46 -13.26 -9.02
N GLN A 24 12.70 -13.53 -7.95
CA GLN A 24 13.13 -14.42 -6.88
C GLN A 24 13.33 -15.86 -7.37
N THR A 25 12.45 -16.35 -8.23
CA THR A 25 12.57 -17.69 -8.82
C THR A 25 13.83 -17.80 -9.65
N LEU A 26 14.11 -16.84 -10.55
CA LEU A 26 15.32 -16.84 -11.37
C LEU A 26 16.59 -16.77 -10.52
N TYR A 27 16.59 -15.93 -9.48
CA TYR A 27 17.72 -15.82 -8.56
C TYR A 27 17.97 -17.13 -7.79
N LYS A 28 16.90 -17.77 -7.30
CA LYS A 28 16.99 -19.09 -6.62
C LYS A 28 17.41 -20.21 -7.57
N ALA A 29 17.11 -20.10 -8.85
CA ALA A 29 17.60 -20.99 -9.90
C ALA A 29 19.09 -20.76 -10.26
N GLY A 30 19.77 -19.83 -9.59
CA GLY A 30 21.21 -19.59 -9.74
C GLY A 30 21.59 -18.50 -10.75
N LEU A 31 20.61 -17.78 -11.32
CA LEU A 31 20.92 -16.69 -12.24
C LEU A 31 21.54 -15.49 -11.50
N LYS A 32 22.56 -14.90 -12.12
CA LYS A 32 23.19 -13.67 -11.62
C LYS A 32 22.31 -12.46 -11.90
N LEU A 33 22.47 -11.40 -11.11
CA LEU A 33 21.70 -10.15 -11.24
C LEU A 33 21.72 -9.56 -12.67
N LYS A 34 22.86 -9.63 -13.35
CA LYS A 34 23.01 -9.18 -14.75
C LYS A 34 22.12 -9.98 -15.71
N GLN A 35 22.11 -11.31 -15.59
CA GLN A 35 21.27 -12.17 -16.43
C GLN A 35 19.79 -11.89 -16.20
N ILE A 36 19.39 -11.64 -14.95
CA ILE A 36 18.02 -11.29 -14.60
C ILE A 36 17.64 -9.91 -15.15
N HIS A 37 18.56 -8.94 -15.11
CA HIS A 37 18.38 -7.63 -15.75
C HIS A 37 18.14 -7.81 -17.24
N ASP A 38 19.07 -8.48 -17.92
CA ASP A 38 19.04 -8.65 -19.38
C ASP A 38 17.75 -9.38 -19.81
N HIS A 39 17.25 -10.31 -18.97
CA HIS A 39 16.04 -11.07 -19.26
C HIS A 39 14.73 -10.32 -18.97
N LEU A 40 14.66 -9.53 -17.89
CA LEU A 40 13.40 -8.91 -17.42
C LEU A 40 13.32 -7.38 -17.63
N GLY A 41 14.44 -6.71 -17.90
CA GLY A 41 14.51 -5.27 -18.14
C GLY A 41 14.29 -4.38 -16.91
N PHE A 42 14.33 -4.95 -15.69
CA PHE A 42 14.23 -4.17 -14.46
C PHE A 42 15.59 -3.62 -14.02
N SER A 43 15.57 -2.51 -13.26
CA SER A 43 16.82 -1.92 -12.79
C SER A 43 17.57 -2.86 -11.83
N TYR A 44 18.91 -2.82 -11.88
CA TYR A 44 19.76 -3.60 -10.97
C TYR A 44 19.36 -3.44 -9.50
N ARG A 45 19.02 -2.21 -9.08
CA ARG A 45 18.63 -1.92 -7.71
C ARG A 45 17.31 -2.58 -7.32
N GLN A 46 16.32 -2.57 -8.22
CA GLN A 46 15.04 -3.27 -8.00
C GLN A 46 15.24 -4.79 -7.89
N ILE A 47 16.08 -5.35 -8.76
CA ILE A 47 16.40 -6.78 -8.75
C ILE A 47 17.12 -7.14 -7.45
N TRP A 48 18.19 -6.42 -7.10
CA TRP A 48 18.97 -6.64 -5.88
C TRP A 48 18.09 -6.60 -4.63
N HIS A 49 17.25 -5.57 -4.48
CA HIS A 49 16.32 -5.47 -3.34
C HIS A 49 15.30 -6.62 -3.31
N THR A 50 14.90 -7.12 -4.47
CA THR A 50 13.90 -8.19 -4.57
C THR A 50 14.51 -9.55 -4.24
N CYS A 51 15.75 -9.82 -4.65
CA CYS A 51 16.48 -11.04 -4.32
C CYS A 51 16.74 -11.17 -2.81
N HIS A 52 17.03 -10.06 -2.12
CA HIS A 52 17.28 -10.04 -0.68
C HIS A 52 16.01 -9.87 0.16
N ALA A 53 14.85 -9.66 -0.46
CA ALA A 53 13.60 -9.58 0.27
C ALA A 53 13.09 -10.98 0.65
N SER A 54 12.70 -11.16 1.91
CA SER A 54 12.17 -12.44 2.42
C SER A 54 10.84 -12.85 1.78
N ARG A 55 10.06 -11.90 1.26
CA ARG A 55 8.74 -12.15 0.66
C ARG A 55 8.60 -11.47 -0.70
N PRO A 56 7.92 -12.11 -1.68
CA PRO A 56 7.65 -11.52 -2.99
C PRO A 56 6.58 -10.42 -2.88
N THR A 57 5.68 -10.47 -1.90
CA THR A 57 4.67 -9.43 -1.68
C THR A 57 5.32 -8.13 -1.21
N PRO A 58 5.11 -6.99 -1.90
CA PRO A 58 5.53 -5.68 -1.41
C PRO A 58 4.94 -5.38 -0.02
N LYS A 59 5.71 -4.69 0.83
CA LYS A 59 5.20 -4.19 2.11
C LYS A 59 4.07 -3.18 1.84
N LYS A 60 2.96 -3.30 2.57
CA LYS A 60 1.90 -2.28 2.56
C LYS A 60 2.50 -0.95 3.03
N ARG A 61 2.18 0.13 2.34
CA ARG A 61 2.59 1.48 2.76
C ARG A 61 1.84 1.81 4.06
N SER A 62 2.55 2.39 5.03
CA SER A 62 1.96 2.86 6.29
C SER A 62 0.95 3.99 6.07
N GLY A 63 1.03 4.69 4.94
CA GLY A 63 0.18 5.85 4.68
C GLY A 63 0.61 7.05 5.55
N ARG A 64 -0.26 8.06 5.59
CA ARG A 64 -0.14 9.18 6.53
C ARG A 64 -0.56 8.66 7.91
N PRO A 65 0.19 8.94 8.99
CA PRO A 65 -0.27 8.61 10.33
C PRO A 65 -1.60 9.31 10.61
N LEU A 66 -2.47 8.65 11.36
CA LEU A 66 -3.68 9.28 11.88
C LEU A 66 -3.31 10.36 12.89
N THR A 67 -4.11 11.43 12.93
CA THR A 67 -3.95 12.52 13.90
C THR A 67 -4.47 12.16 15.28
N LEU A 68 -5.39 11.21 15.36
CA LEU A 68 -5.97 10.71 16.60
C LEU A 68 -5.40 9.33 16.91
N SER A 69 -5.18 9.05 18.19
CA SER A 69 -4.93 7.69 18.66
C SER A 69 -6.21 6.85 18.58
N ASP A 70 -6.07 5.53 18.60
CA ASP A 70 -7.23 4.63 18.64
C ASP A 70 -8.11 4.90 19.87
N GLU A 71 -7.49 5.21 21.03
CA GLU A 71 -8.19 5.58 22.26
C GLU A 71 -9.05 6.84 22.10
N GLN A 72 -8.52 7.88 21.43
CA GLN A 72 -9.27 9.11 21.16
C GLN A 72 -10.42 8.89 20.18
N VAL A 73 -10.25 7.96 19.23
CA VAL A 73 -11.33 7.56 18.32
C VAL A 73 -12.45 6.87 19.12
N ASP A 74 -12.08 5.95 20.02
CA ASP A 74 -13.04 5.25 20.89
C ASP A 74 -13.79 6.23 21.82
N GLU A 75 -13.11 7.22 22.39
CA GLU A 75 -13.73 8.27 23.21
C GLU A 75 -14.79 9.06 22.42
N ILE A 76 -14.46 9.48 21.19
CA ILE A 76 -15.39 10.17 20.30
C ILE A 76 -16.57 9.27 19.92
N GLU A 77 -16.32 7.99 19.64
CA GLU A 77 -17.36 7.02 19.31
C GLU A 77 -18.34 6.81 20.47
N ILE A 78 -17.82 6.61 21.69
CA ILE A 78 -18.63 6.49 22.91
C ILE A 78 -19.48 7.76 23.11
N PHE A 79 -18.86 8.93 22.98
CA PHE A 79 -19.56 10.21 23.12
C PHE A 79 -20.72 10.34 22.13
N ILE A 80 -20.49 10.03 20.84
CA ILE A 80 -21.50 10.09 19.78
C ILE A 80 -22.65 9.10 20.03
N ILE A 81 -22.35 7.88 20.47
CA ILE A 81 -23.36 6.83 20.64
C ILE A 81 -24.24 7.09 21.87
N SER A 82 -23.70 7.72 22.92
CA SER A 82 -24.35 7.93 24.21
C SER A 82 -25.70 8.65 24.16
N LYS A 83 -25.90 9.58 23.21
CA LYS A 83 -27.15 10.34 23.05
C LYS A 83 -27.49 10.57 21.60
N ARG A 84 -28.79 10.55 21.28
CA ARG A 84 -29.29 10.87 19.94
C ARG A 84 -28.89 12.27 19.47
N SER A 85 -28.83 13.25 20.38
CA SER A 85 -28.44 14.62 20.07
C SER A 85 -26.96 14.76 19.70
N HIS A 86 -26.06 13.94 20.26
CA HIS A 86 -24.63 13.98 19.95
C HIS A 86 -24.33 13.52 18.52
N ARG A 87 -25.14 12.59 17.99
CA ARG A 87 -25.08 12.15 16.60
C ARG A 87 -25.42 13.23 15.57
N LEU A 88 -26.04 14.33 16.03
CA LEU A 88 -26.42 15.46 15.19
C LEU A 88 -25.39 16.61 15.27
N LEU A 89 -24.30 16.45 16.03
CA LEU A 89 -23.24 17.45 16.10
C LEU A 89 -22.45 17.50 14.78
N SER A 90 -22.04 18.70 14.38
CA SER A 90 -21.15 18.88 13.23
C SER A 90 -19.75 18.39 13.57
N TYR A 91 -18.97 18.03 12.54
CA TYR A 91 -17.56 17.67 12.71
C TYR A 91 -16.73 18.77 13.38
N GLU A 92 -17.04 20.05 13.14
CA GLU A 92 -16.37 21.17 13.81
C GLU A 92 -16.62 21.15 15.33
N LYS A 93 -17.86 20.91 15.76
CA LYS A 93 -18.20 20.78 17.20
C LYS A 93 -17.58 19.54 17.83
N LEU A 94 -17.48 18.44 17.07
CA LEU A 94 -16.82 17.21 17.50
C LEU A 94 -15.28 17.33 17.50
N ALA A 95 -14.70 18.26 16.76
CA ALA A 95 -13.25 18.45 16.76
C ALA A 95 -12.75 19.21 18.00
N THR A 96 -13.62 20.00 18.64
CA THR A 96 -13.30 20.85 19.80
C THR A 96 -13.83 20.31 21.13
N GLY A 97 -14.41 19.11 21.15
CA GLY A 97 -15.42 18.74 22.14
C GLY A 97 -14.98 18.59 23.60
N PRO A 98 -15.90 18.14 24.48
CA PRO A 98 -15.65 17.87 25.89
C PRO A 98 -15.57 16.34 26.13
N PHE A 99 -14.62 15.68 25.47
CA PHE A 99 -14.32 14.26 25.65
C PHE A 99 -13.07 14.14 26.52
#